data_AF-A0A139QSS1-F1
#
_entry.id   AF-A0A139QSS1-F1
#
_cell.length_a   1.000
_cell.length_b   1.000
_cell.length_c   1.000
_cell.angle_alpha   90.00
_cell.angle_beta   90.00
_cell.angle_gamma   90.00
#
_symmetry.space_group_name_H-M   'P 1'
#
loop_
_entity.id
_entity.type
_entity.pdbx_description
1 polymer ?
#
loop_
_entity_poly.entity_id
_entity_poly.type
_entity_poly.pdbx_seq_one_letter_code
_entity_poly.pdbx_strand_id
1 'polypeptide(L)'
;MDPYYNDKPGLWSCDISVEFNDSQTITYGINHRLTYKENHDGLMEGNTNEEIDQQWSILQKHIGKTESIILVRYSNGETGEQ
;
A
#
# COMPACT_ATOMS: atom_id res chain seq x y z
N MET A 1 -7.05 -26.39 8.40
CA MET A 1 -8.27 -25.60 8.69
C MET A 1 -7.97 -24.20 8.20
N ASP A 2 -8.54 -23.82 7.07
CA ASP A 2 -8.45 -22.44 6.58
C ASP A 2 -9.29 -21.52 7.46
N PRO A 3 -8.81 -20.31 7.81
CA PRO A 3 -9.61 -19.37 8.56
C PRO A 3 -10.79 -18.88 7.72
N TYR A 4 -11.99 -18.98 8.31
CA TYR A 4 -13.24 -18.53 7.74
C TYR A 4 -13.35 -17.00 7.91
N TYR A 5 -12.97 -16.23 6.90
CA TYR A 5 -13.03 -14.75 6.91
C TYR A 5 -14.43 -14.22 6.60
N ASN A 6 -15.44 -14.61 7.38
CA ASN A 6 -16.81 -14.08 7.20
C ASN A 6 -16.99 -12.66 7.74
N ASP A 7 -16.12 -12.23 8.66
CA ASP A 7 -16.06 -10.84 9.11
C ASP A 7 -14.95 -10.12 8.33
N LYS A 8 -15.31 -9.04 7.63
CA LYS A 8 -14.28 -8.14 7.06
C LYS A 8 -13.36 -7.73 8.21
N PRO A 9 -12.04 -7.95 8.12
CA PRO A 9 -11.13 -7.56 9.18
C PRO A 9 -11.30 -6.06 9.41
N GLY A 10 -11.87 -5.72 10.56
CA GLY A 10 -12.23 -4.35 10.89
C GLY A 10 -11.01 -3.45 11.02
N LEU A 11 -9.90 -4.05 11.43
CA LEU A 11 -8.58 -3.45 11.49
C LEU A 11 -7.64 -4.39 10.76
N TRP A 12 -6.92 -3.86 9.79
CA TRP A 12 -5.84 -4.60 9.15
C TRP A 12 -4.66 -3.67 8.95
N SER A 13 -3.48 -4.26 9.03
CA SER A 13 -2.23 -3.63 8.60
C SER A 13 -1.53 -4.59 7.64
N CYS A 14 -0.84 -4.04 6.66
CA CYS A 14 0.05 -4.81 5.81
C CYS A 14 1.29 -4.01 5.47
N ASP A 15 2.40 -4.70 5.25
CA ASP A 15 3.59 -4.08 4.68
C ASP A 15 3.53 -4.25 3.15
N ILE A 16 3.73 -3.14 2.43
CA ILE A 16 3.80 -3.12 0.98
C ILE A 16 5.25 -2.91 0.59
N SER A 17 5.75 -3.78 -0.28
CA SER A 17 7.03 -3.59 -0.95
C SER A 17 6.77 -3.35 -2.43
N VAL A 18 7.23 -2.22 -2.96
CA VAL A 18 7.14 -1.87 -4.39
C VAL A 18 8.55 -1.86 -4.96
N GLU A 19 8.78 -2.75 -5.93
CA GLU A 19 10.03 -2.80 -6.70
C GLU A 19 9.83 -2.10 -8.04
N PHE A 20 10.71 -1.13 -8.33
CA PHE A 20 10.73 -0.40 -9.60
C PHE A 20 11.68 -1.08 -10.60
N ASN A 21 11.49 -0.79 -11.89
CA ASN A 21 12.31 -1.39 -12.96
C ASN A 21 13.80 -1.04 -12.89
N ASP A 22 14.18 -0.01 -12.13
CA ASP A 22 15.56 0.34 -11.84
C ASP A 22 16.11 -0.34 -10.57
N SER A 23 15.40 -1.36 -10.07
CA SER A 23 15.71 -2.15 -8.87
C SER A 23 15.67 -1.35 -7.56
N GLN A 24 15.16 -0.12 -7.57
CA GLN A 24 14.81 0.55 -6.33
C GLN A 24 13.61 -0.15 -5.69
N THR A 25 13.66 -0.36 -4.38
CA THR A 25 12.55 -0.91 -3.62
C THR A 25 12.14 0.10 -2.56
N ILE A 26 10.85 0.41 -2.48
CA ILE A 26 10.27 1.12 -1.33
C ILE A 26 9.43 0.14 -0.52
N THR A 27 9.59 0.19 0.80
CA THR A 27 8.73 -0.56 1.73
C THR A 27 8.00 0.42 2.60
N TYR A 28 6.69 0.27 2.71
CA TYR A 28 5.89 1.08 3.62
C TYR A 28 4.73 0.29 4.19
N GLY A 29 4.45 0.51 5.47
CA GLY A 29 3.32 -0.11 6.17
C GLY A 29 2.03 0.65 5.90
N ILE A 30 0.95 -0.03 5.58
CA ILE A 30 -0.39 0.57 5.52
C ILE A 30 -1.19 0.09 6.72
N ASN A 31 -1.84 1.04 7.41
CA ASN A 31 -2.83 0.75 8.45
C ASN A 31 -4.22 1.11 7.95
N HIS A 32 -5.20 0.24 8.11
CA HIS A 32 -6.59 0.52 7.81
C HIS A 32 -7.44 0.52 9.07
N ARG A 33 -8.08 1.65 9.34
CA ARG A 33 -9.02 1.79 10.46
C ARG A 33 -10.43 1.45 10.02
N LEU A 34 -11.24 0.92 10.94
CA LEU A 34 -12.67 0.64 10.77
C LEU A 34 -13.49 1.76 10.12
N THR A 35 -13.07 3.02 10.33
CA THR A 35 -13.78 4.21 9.86
C THR A 35 -13.33 4.67 8.47
N TYR A 36 -12.29 4.07 7.89
CA TYR A 36 -11.72 4.52 6.62
C TYR A 36 -12.50 3.93 5.44
N LYS A 37 -13.04 4.78 4.57
CA LYS A 37 -13.64 4.35 3.30
C LYS A 37 -12.58 4.09 2.22
N GLU A 38 -11.49 4.84 2.29
CA GLU A 38 -10.32 4.73 1.42
C GLU A 38 -9.07 4.79 2.31
N ASN A 39 -8.01 4.11 1.91
CA ASN A 39 -6.76 4.11 2.66
C ASN A 39 -5.67 4.87 1.90
N HIS A 40 -5.25 5.99 2.46
CA HIS A 40 -4.15 6.81 1.98
C HIS A 40 -3.02 6.88 3.02
N ASP A 41 -3.07 6.01 4.03
CA ASP A 41 -2.07 5.92 5.09
C ASP A 41 -0.82 5.20 4.59
N GLY A 42 0.33 5.54 5.18
CA GLY A 42 1.61 4.95 4.83
C GLY A 42 2.66 5.28 5.88
N LEU A 43 3.20 4.25 6.52
CA LEU A 43 4.33 4.31 7.42
C LEU A 43 5.60 4.13 6.58
N MET A 44 6.28 5.23 6.27
CA MET A 44 7.57 5.20 5.58
C MET A 44 8.67 4.78 6.55
N GLU A 45 9.59 3.95 6.08
CA GLU A 45 10.83 3.66 6.79
C GLU A 45 11.94 4.62 6.35
N GLY A 46 12.80 5.04 7.28
CA GLY A 46 13.96 5.89 6.98
C GLY A 46 14.88 6.02 8.19
N ASN A 47 16.15 6.36 7.94
CA ASN A 47 17.14 6.57 9.01
C ASN A 47 17.03 7.98 9.60
N THR A 48 16.45 8.92 8.85
CA THR A 48 16.22 10.30 9.28
C THR A 48 14.80 10.77 8.99
N ASN A 49 14.33 11.77 9.74
CA ASN A 49 13.03 12.39 9.49
C ASN A 49 12.95 13.04 8.10
N GLU A 50 14.07 13.60 7.60
CA GLU A 50 14.11 14.21 6.27
C GLU A 50 13.87 13.18 5.17
N GLU A 51 14.47 11.99 5.27
CA GLU A 51 14.23 10.87 4.35
C GLU A 51 12.76 10.41 4.38
N ILE A 52 12.17 10.34 5.58
CA ILE A 52 10.76 9.96 5.78
C ILE A 52 9.83 11.01 5.15
N ASP A 53 10.09 12.30 5.40
CA ASP A 53 9.28 13.42 4.90
C ASP A 53 9.36 13.54 3.37
N GLN A 54 10.53 13.30 2.77
CA GLN A 54 10.71 13.31 1.32
C GLN A 54 9.92 12.18 0.65
N GLN A 55 9.98 10.96 1.19
CA GLN A 55 9.18 9.82 0.72
C GLN A 55 7.68 10.12 0.82
N TRP A 56 7.25 10.69 1.95
CA TRP A 56 5.85 11.07 2.14
C TRP A 56 5.36 12.12 1.15
N SER A 57 6.17 13.15 0.89
CA SER A 57 5.87 14.21 -0.09
C SER A 57 5.69 13.68 -1.51
N ILE A 58 6.44 12.64 -1.89
CA ILE A 58 6.33 11.98 -3.20
C ILE A 58 4.98 11.24 -3.29
N LEU A 59 4.61 10.42 -2.30
CA LEU A 59 3.37 9.67 -2.32
C LEU A 59 2.13 10.59 -2.34
N GLN A 60 2.11 11.62 -1.50
CA GLN A 60 0.99 12.57 -1.42
C GLN A 60 0.70 13.27 -2.76
N LYS A 61 1.71 13.54 -3.59
CA LYS A 61 1.54 14.17 -4.91
C LYS A 61 0.85 13.26 -5.93
N HIS A 62 0.89 11.95 -5.71
CA HIS A 62 0.43 10.91 -6.63
C HIS A 62 -0.79 10.12 -6.13
N ILE A 63 -1.38 10.51 -4.99
CA ILE A 63 -2.65 9.92 -4.53
C ILE A 63 -3.71 10.00 -5.63
N GLY A 64 -4.29 8.85 -5.97
CA GLY A 64 -5.36 8.74 -6.96
C GLY A 64 -4.95 9.03 -8.40
N LYS A 65 -3.65 9.12 -8.70
CA LYS A 65 -3.14 9.33 -10.05
C LYS A 65 -2.44 8.08 -10.56
N THR A 66 -2.97 7.52 -11.64
CA THR A 66 -2.27 6.54 -12.45
C THR A 66 -2.31 6.99 -13.91
N GLU A 67 -1.16 6.93 -14.60
CA GLU A 67 -1.08 7.23 -16.04
C GLU A 67 -1.36 5.99 -16.91
N SER A 68 -1.50 4.83 -16.28
CA SER A 68 -1.63 3.52 -16.92
C SER A 68 -2.57 2.61 -16.14
N ILE A 69 -3.15 1.61 -16.80
CA ILE A 69 -3.95 0.59 -16.11
C ILE A 69 -3.02 -0.21 -15.19
N ILE A 70 -3.35 -0.24 -13.90
CA ILE A 70 -2.64 -1.05 -12.92
C ILE A 70 -3.24 -2.45 -12.97
N LEU A 71 -2.44 -3.45 -13.37
CA LEU A 71 -2.83 -4.85 -13.24
C LEU A 71 -2.51 -5.33 -11.82
N VAL A 72 -3.54 -5.63 -11.04
CA VAL A 72 -3.41 -6.16 -9.68
C VAL A 72 -3.49 -7.67 -9.75
N ARG A 73 -2.51 -8.39 -9.20
CA ARG A 73 -2.56 -9.85 -9.04
C ARG A 73 -2.74 -10.21 -7.57
N TYR A 74 -3.84 -10.88 -7.26
CA TYR A 74 -4.19 -11.27 -5.91
C TYR A 74 -3.54 -12.60 -5.54
N SER A 75 -3.38 -12.85 -4.24
CA SER A 75 -2.77 -14.08 -3.70
C SER A 75 -3.58 -15.34 -4.00
N ASN A 76 -4.89 -15.20 -4.24
CA ASN A 76 -5.77 -16.27 -4.70
C ASN A 76 -5.61 -16.58 -6.20
N GLY A 77 -4.71 -15.88 -6.91
CA GLY A 77 -4.43 -16.08 -8.33
C GLY A 77 -5.31 -15.27 -9.28
N GLU A 78 -6.31 -14.54 -8.79
CA GLU A 78 -7.14 -13.65 -9.60
C GLU A 78 -6.39 -12.37 -10.00
N THR A 79 -6.93 -11.67 -11.00
CA THR A 79 -6.41 -10.38 -11.46
C THR A 79 -7.50 -9.31 -11.53
N GLY A 80 -7.15 -8.06 -11.19
CA GLY A 80 -8.00 -6.89 -11.33
C GLY A 80 -7.30 -5.76 -12.10
N GLU A 81 -8.07 -4.77 -12.54
CA GLU A 81 -7.59 -3.57 -13.22
C GLU A 81 -8.02 -2.33 -12.41
N GLN A 82 -7.11 -1.36 -12.26
CA GLN A 82 -7.37 -0.09 -11.57
C GLN A 82 -6.81 1.11 -12.35
#